data_AF-A0A662WKA2-F1
#
_entry.id   AF-A0A662WKA2-F1
#
_cell.length_a   1.000
_cell.length_b   1.000
_cell.length_c   1.000
_cell.angle_alpha   90.00
_cell.angle_beta   90.00
_cell.angle_gamma   90.00
#
_symmetry.space_group_name_H-M   'P 1'
#
loop_
_entity.id
_entity.type
_entity.pdbx_description
1 polymer ?
#
loop_
_entity_poly.entity_id
_entity_poly.type
_entity_poly.pdbx_seq_one_letter_code
_entity_poly.pdbx_strand_id
1 'polypeptide(L)'
;MAAGNKSGLIQGIVGSGAHRRALLPTNLASSASQDNQLLEKNGVSNGSHAASSGANGSDSTPKMNLPFGAKCFKNVVLLCNQLLDSSSANGSSPSSIGDAGDGEALDAEALDVLRQKALVNLSYVYLSMYEPQLAITSAKELLALPSCSKANSFLARSYTAEALCMLSRASEATEALQSERDLIAMAEEYAREASIQESVTRAVRENPNCRESLELLVYVLLKKGDTKKALRVLKEAQVTQ
;
A
#
# COMPACT_ATOMS: atom_id res chain seq x y z
N MET A 1 19.08 -25.35 -14.92
CA MET A 1 18.60 -26.38 -13.97
C MET A 1 17.72 -25.65 -12.96
N ALA A 2 16.40 -25.60 -13.20
CA ALA A 2 15.46 -24.82 -12.40
C ALA A 2 15.11 -25.61 -11.13
N ALA A 3 15.44 -25.05 -9.96
CA ALA A 3 15.01 -25.61 -8.68
C ALA A 3 13.48 -25.52 -8.59
N GLY A 4 12.83 -26.68 -8.65
CA GLY A 4 11.38 -26.80 -8.55
C GLY A 4 10.86 -26.30 -7.20
N ASN A 5 9.77 -25.55 -7.25
CA ASN A 5 8.95 -25.18 -6.09
C ASN A 5 8.45 -26.46 -5.41
N LYS A 6 9.03 -26.81 -4.25
CA LYS A 6 8.61 -27.96 -3.43
C LYS A 6 7.55 -27.61 -2.38
N SER A 7 7.13 -26.34 -2.29
CA SER A 7 6.17 -25.89 -1.30
C SER A 7 4.90 -25.44 -2.01
N GLY A 8 3.82 -26.22 -1.93
CA GLY A 8 2.48 -25.88 -2.47
C GLY A 8 1.82 -24.63 -1.84
N LEU A 9 2.61 -23.79 -1.16
CA LEU A 9 2.20 -22.60 -0.42
C LEU A 9 2.30 -21.32 -1.27
N ILE A 10 2.91 -21.38 -2.46
CA ILE A 10 3.10 -20.22 -3.33
C ILE A 10 2.35 -20.47 -4.64
N GLN A 11 1.27 -19.71 -4.85
CA GLN A 11 0.46 -19.74 -6.07
C GLN A 11 1.17 -19.06 -7.25
N GLY A 12 2.03 -18.08 -6.97
CA GLY A 12 2.80 -17.38 -7.98
C GLY A 12 3.80 -16.41 -7.37
N ILE A 13 4.65 -15.83 -8.20
CA ILE A 13 5.60 -14.80 -7.79
C ILE A 13 5.47 -13.64 -8.78
N VAL A 14 5.29 -12.42 -8.27
CA VAL A 14 5.24 -11.19 -9.07
C VAL A 14 6.47 -10.35 -8.74
N GLY A 15 7.11 -9.80 -9.78
CA GLY A 15 8.33 -9.00 -9.66
C GLY A 15 9.61 -9.82 -9.49
N SER A 16 10.74 -9.14 -9.65
CA SER A 16 12.09 -9.69 -9.48
C SER A 16 12.93 -8.84 -8.51
N GLY A 17 14.00 -9.41 -7.94
CA GLY A 17 14.86 -8.70 -6.98
C GLY A 17 14.18 -8.46 -5.63
N ALA A 18 14.48 -7.33 -4.99
CA ALA A 18 13.97 -6.95 -3.65
C ALA A 18 12.44 -6.76 -3.60
N HIS A 19 11.76 -6.65 -4.75
CA HIS A 19 10.31 -6.48 -4.84
C HIS A 19 9.59 -7.74 -5.33
N ARG A 20 10.25 -8.89 -5.22
CA ARG A 20 9.64 -10.20 -5.44
C ARG A 20 8.53 -10.41 -4.40
N ARG A 21 7.27 -10.41 -4.82
CA ARG A 21 6.10 -10.68 -3.97
C ARG A 21 5.55 -12.06 -4.28
N ALA A 22 5.43 -12.90 -3.26
CA ALA A 22 4.79 -14.22 -3.39
C ALA A 22 3.26 -14.05 -3.30
N LEU A 23 2.55 -14.57 -4.30
CA LEU A 23 1.12 -14.79 -4.25
C LEU A 23 0.88 -16.10 -3.50
N LEU A 24 0.11 -16.05 -2.42
CA LEU A 24 -0.23 -17.24 -1.64
C LEU A 24 -1.59 -17.79 -2.10
N PRO A 25 -1.78 -19.13 -2.21
CA PRO A 25 -3.07 -19.73 -2.47
C PRO A 25 -4.04 -19.38 -1.34
N THR A 26 -5.20 -18.84 -1.70
CA THR A 26 -6.25 -18.45 -0.73
C THR A 26 -7.30 -19.53 -0.49
N ASN A 27 -7.21 -20.66 -1.18
CA ASN A 27 -8.06 -21.80 -0.90
C ASN A 27 -7.33 -22.73 0.07
N LEU A 28 -7.72 -22.72 1.35
CA LEU A 28 -7.69 -23.98 2.09
C LEU A 28 -8.62 -24.93 1.31
N ALA A 29 -8.11 -26.10 0.96
CA ALA A 29 -8.83 -27.09 0.18
C ALA A 29 -10.18 -27.42 0.84
N SER A 30 -11.25 -26.80 0.33
CA SER A 30 -12.61 -27.30 0.54
C SER A 30 -12.94 -28.13 -0.69
N SER A 31 -12.81 -29.43 -0.53
CA SER A 31 -13.19 -30.47 -1.47
C SER A 31 -14.71 -30.45 -1.67
N ALA A 32 -15.19 -29.88 -2.77
CA ALA A 32 -16.45 -30.19 -3.49
C ALA A 32 -16.73 -29.06 -4.50
N SER A 33 -16.48 -29.26 -5.80
CA SER A 33 -17.44 -29.75 -6.80
C SER A 33 -18.08 -28.61 -7.63
N GLN A 34 -17.68 -28.61 -8.90
CA GLN A 34 -18.47 -28.38 -10.12
C GLN A 34 -18.92 -26.97 -10.53
N ASP A 35 -18.42 -26.59 -11.72
CA ASP A 35 -19.06 -25.88 -12.84
C ASP A 35 -20.42 -25.19 -12.61
N ASN A 36 -20.50 -23.89 -12.95
CA ASN A 36 -21.19 -23.46 -14.18
C ASN A 36 -21.09 -21.94 -14.44
N GLN A 37 -20.66 -21.63 -15.67
CA GLN A 37 -21.11 -20.61 -16.63
C GLN A 37 -21.57 -19.20 -16.20
N LEU A 38 -20.94 -18.23 -16.87
CA LEU A 38 -21.35 -16.86 -17.15
C LEU A 38 -22.80 -16.75 -17.66
N LEU A 39 -23.51 -15.69 -17.27
CA LEU A 39 -24.59 -15.12 -18.08
C LEU A 39 -24.62 -13.59 -17.97
N GLU A 40 -24.30 -12.93 -19.08
CA GLU A 40 -24.72 -11.57 -19.40
C GLU A 40 -26.22 -11.55 -19.73
N LYS A 41 -26.96 -10.52 -19.31
CA LYS A 41 -27.92 -9.81 -20.20
C LYS A 41 -28.46 -8.50 -19.61
N ASN A 42 -28.39 -7.47 -20.45
CA ASN A 42 -29.10 -6.18 -20.37
C ASN A 42 -30.62 -6.31 -20.48
N GLY A 43 -31.37 -5.38 -19.87
CA GLY A 43 -32.79 -5.13 -20.19
C GLY A 43 -33.55 -4.29 -19.15
N VAL A 44 -34.18 -3.20 -19.60
CA VAL A 44 -34.75 -2.06 -18.85
C VAL A 44 -36.21 -2.25 -18.40
N SER A 45 -36.58 -1.63 -17.27
CA SER A 45 -37.86 -0.94 -16.91
C SER A 45 -38.67 -1.38 -15.65
N ASN A 46 -38.90 -0.35 -14.81
CA ASN A 46 -40.01 -0.02 -13.89
C ASN A 46 -40.35 -0.86 -12.63
N GLY A 47 -39.91 -0.34 -11.48
CA GLY A 47 -40.79 0.31 -10.49
C GLY A 47 -41.80 -0.54 -9.70
N SER A 48 -41.42 -0.97 -8.50
CA SER A 48 -42.30 -0.99 -7.32
C SER A 48 -41.49 -1.26 -6.04
N HIS A 49 -41.71 -0.42 -5.02
CA HIS A 49 -41.14 -0.58 -3.69
C HIS A 49 -41.65 -1.85 -3.02
N ALA A 50 -40.74 -2.73 -2.59
CA ALA A 50 -41.00 -3.71 -1.56
C ALA A 50 -39.70 -3.92 -0.76
N ALA A 51 -39.68 -3.35 0.45
CA ALA A 51 -38.74 -3.76 1.48
C ALA A 51 -39.17 -5.14 2.00
N SER A 52 -38.29 -6.14 1.94
CA SER A 52 -38.16 -7.15 3.01
C SER A 52 -37.03 -8.14 2.73
N SER A 53 -36.29 -8.39 3.81
CA SER A 53 -35.63 -9.64 4.18
C SER A 53 -34.73 -10.36 3.17
N GLY A 54 -33.42 -10.19 3.41
CA GLY A 54 -32.38 -11.09 2.95
C GLY A 54 -31.26 -11.22 3.97
N ALA A 55 -31.60 -11.47 5.25
CA ALA A 55 -30.64 -11.96 6.22
C ALA A 55 -30.33 -13.43 5.91
N ASN A 56 -29.39 -13.66 5.00
CA ASN A 56 -28.63 -14.90 4.92
C ASN A 56 -27.17 -14.49 4.78
N GLY A 57 -26.58 -14.17 5.94
CA GLY A 57 -25.14 -13.96 6.07
C GLY A 57 -24.44 -15.28 5.81
N SER A 58 -24.10 -15.55 4.55
CA SER A 58 -22.93 -16.37 4.28
C SER A 58 -21.77 -15.65 4.95
N ASP A 59 -21.09 -16.34 5.85
CA ASP A 59 -19.85 -15.94 6.50
C ASP A 59 -18.77 -15.73 5.42
N SER A 60 -18.92 -14.63 4.67
CA SER A 60 -18.11 -14.31 3.51
C SER A 60 -16.91 -13.53 4.03
N THR A 61 -16.01 -14.26 4.70
CA THR A 61 -14.66 -13.74 4.94
C THR A 61 -14.15 -13.14 3.63
N PRO A 62 -13.77 -11.85 3.60
CA PRO A 62 -13.36 -11.21 2.35
C PRO A 62 -12.23 -12.01 1.70
N LYS A 63 -12.46 -12.51 0.48
CA LYS A 63 -11.43 -13.21 -0.27
C LYS A 63 -10.29 -12.24 -0.54
N MET A 64 -9.13 -12.45 0.08
CA MET A 64 -7.94 -11.61 -0.11
C MET A 64 -7.42 -11.74 -1.55
N ASN A 65 -7.87 -10.84 -2.42
CA ASN A 65 -7.50 -10.79 -3.83
C ASN A 65 -7.07 -9.36 -4.23
N LEU A 66 -6.47 -9.21 -5.41
CA LEU A 66 -6.02 -7.91 -5.92
C LEU A 66 -7.15 -6.85 -5.94
N PRO A 67 -8.37 -7.14 -6.44
CA PRO A 67 -9.49 -6.20 -6.37
C PRO A 67 -9.84 -5.76 -4.94
N PHE A 68 -9.78 -6.67 -3.97
CA PHE A 68 -10.00 -6.35 -2.56
C PHE A 68 -8.88 -5.44 -2.04
N GLY A 69 -7.61 -5.74 -2.37
CA GLY A 69 -6.48 -4.87 -2.06
C GLY A 69 -6.65 -3.46 -2.62
N ALA A 70 -7.09 -3.32 -3.87
CA ALA A 70 -7.39 -2.03 -4.48
C ALA A 70 -8.46 -1.25 -3.69
N LYS A 71 -9.53 -1.93 -3.23
CA LYS A 71 -10.55 -1.31 -2.37
C LYS A 71 -9.95 -0.84 -1.04
N CYS A 72 -9.11 -1.66 -0.40
CA CYS A 72 -8.43 -1.27 0.84
C CYS A 72 -7.58 -0.01 0.65
N PHE A 73 -6.76 0.05 -0.41
CA PHE A 73 -5.93 1.23 -0.66
C PHE A 73 -6.76 2.48 -0.97
N LYS A 74 -7.86 2.36 -1.73
CA LYS A 74 -8.80 3.48 -1.95
C LYS A 74 -9.39 4.00 -0.65
N ASN A 75 -9.79 3.11 0.25
CA ASN A 75 -10.32 3.50 1.56
C ASN A 75 -9.26 4.26 2.37
N VAL A 76 -8.01 3.80 2.35
CA VAL A 76 -6.91 4.50 3.02
C VAL A 76 -6.71 5.90 2.45
N VAL A 77 -6.68 6.07 1.13
CA VAL A 77 -6.54 7.40 0.49
C VAL A 77 -7.69 8.32 0.88
N LEU A 78 -8.93 7.83 0.82
CA LEU A 78 -10.12 8.59 1.19
C LEU A 78 -10.06 9.06 2.65
N LEU A 79 -9.74 8.15 3.58
CA LEU A 79 -9.64 8.46 5.00
C LEU A 79 -8.50 9.44 5.29
N CYS A 80 -7.34 9.29 4.65
CA CYS A 80 -6.24 10.22 4.83
C CYS A 80 -6.61 11.63 4.35
N ASN A 81 -7.28 11.77 3.20
CA ASN A 81 -7.75 13.07 2.72
C ASN A 81 -8.73 13.71 3.69
N GLN A 82 -9.74 12.97 4.16
CA GLN A 82 -10.71 13.47 5.14
C GLN A 82 -10.05 13.94 6.44
N LEU A 83 -9.10 13.16 6.97
CA LEU A 83 -8.40 13.50 8.21
C LEU A 83 -7.47 14.71 8.03
N LEU A 84 -6.77 14.81 6.90
CA LEU A 84 -5.94 15.98 6.58
C LEU A 84 -6.78 17.25 6.40
N ASP A 85 -7.92 17.17 5.71
CA ASP A 85 -8.85 18.29 5.51
C ASP A 85 -9.47 18.75 6.85
N SER A 86 -9.85 17.80 7.70
CA SER A 86 -10.39 18.09 9.05
C SER A 86 -9.35 18.76 9.96
N SER A 87 -8.07 18.43 9.78
CA SER A 87 -6.96 19.05 10.53
C SER A 87 -6.73 20.51 10.09
N SER A 88 -6.95 20.84 8.82
CA SER A 88 -6.89 22.23 8.34
C SER A 88 -8.09 23.09 8.77
N ALA A 89 -9.27 22.50 9.01
CA ALA A 89 -10.46 23.24 9.41
C ALA A 89 -10.49 23.66 10.90
N ASN A 90 -9.78 22.95 11.78
CA ASN A 90 -9.76 23.21 13.22
C ASN A 90 -8.82 24.36 13.65
N GLY A 91 -8.27 25.14 12.72
CA GLY A 91 -7.38 26.27 13.00
C GLY A 91 -8.05 27.56 13.52
N SER A 92 -9.33 27.53 13.93
CA SER A 92 -10.05 28.74 14.37
C SER A 92 -11.11 28.45 15.43
N SER A 93 -10.69 28.18 16.67
CA SER A 93 -11.31 28.61 17.96
C SER A 93 -10.71 27.82 19.15
N PRO A 94 -10.38 28.47 20.30
CA PRO A 94 -10.05 27.75 21.52
C PRO A 94 -11.28 27.56 22.43
N SER A 95 -11.49 26.34 22.92
CA SER A 95 -12.25 25.91 24.13
C SER A 95 -12.95 24.57 23.85
N SER A 96 -13.11 23.59 24.74
CA SER A 96 -12.51 23.25 26.03
C SER A 96 -12.96 21.81 26.36
N ILE A 97 -12.06 21.00 26.91
CA ILE A 97 -12.27 19.96 27.95
C ILE A 97 -13.24 18.79 27.64
N GLY A 98 -12.63 17.59 27.56
CA GLY A 98 -13.17 16.36 28.16
C GLY A 98 -13.63 15.28 27.18
N ASP A 99 -12.76 14.31 26.88
CA ASP A 99 -12.92 12.91 27.33
C ASP A 99 -11.74 12.06 26.83
N ALA A 100 -11.27 11.17 27.69
CA ALA A 100 -10.07 10.36 27.48
C ALA A 100 -10.35 9.19 26.53
N GLY A 101 -10.23 9.46 25.22
CA GLY A 101 -9.94 8.43 24.23
C GLY A 101 -8.44 8.39 23.99
N ASP A 102 -7.77 7.30 24.37
CA ASP A 102 -6.37 6.97 24.05
C ASP A 102 -6.19 6.64 22.56
N GLY A 103 -6.80 7.45 21.69
CA GLY A 103 -6.62 7.45 20.26
C GLY A 103 -5.69 8.59 19.91
N GLU A 104 -4.37 8.36 20.03
CA GLU A 104 -3.34 9.28 19.53
C GLU A 104 -3.73 9.72 18.11
N ALA A 105 -4.05 11.01 17.95
CA ALA A 105 -4.30 11.57 16.64
C ALA A 105 -3.05 11.31 15.78
N LEU A 106 -3.21 10.60 14.67
CA LEU A 106 -2.11 10.35 13.75
C LEU A 106 -1.58 11.70 13.26
N ASP A 107 -0.27 11.89 13.38
CA ASP A 107 0.41 13.10 12.93
C ASP A 107 0.11 13.34 11.43
N ALA A 108 -0.08 14.61 11.04
CA ALA A 108 -0.44 14.98 9.67
C ALA A 108 0.61 14.49 8.67
N GLU A 109 1.89 14.53 9.05
CA GLU A 109 2.99 13.98 8.27
C GLU A 109 2.86 12.46 8.09
N ALA A 110 2.50 11.74 9.16
CA ALA A 110 2.30 10.29 9.09
C ALA A 110 1.11 9.90 8.21
N LEU A 111 0.03 10.67 8.25
CA LEU A 111 -1.13 10.52 7.35
C LEU A 111 -0.75 10.79 5.90
N ASP A 112 0.06 11.80 5.63
CA ASP A 112 0.52 12.09 4.29
C ASP A 112 1.42 10.99 3.73
N VAL A 113 2.39 10.51 4.53
CA VAL A 113 3.23 9.36 4.16
C VAL A 113 2.37 8.12 3.88
N LEU A 114 1.34 7.87 4.72
CA LEU A 114 0.42 6.75 4.52
C LEU A 114 -0.38 6.89 3.21
N ARG A 115 -0.90 8.09 2.92
CA ARG A 115 -1.59 8.40 1.67
C ARG A 115 -0.69 8.14 0.46
N GLN A 116 0.55 8.61 0.50
CA GLN A 116 1.50 8.40 -0.59
C GLN A 116 1.75 6.90 -0.82
N LYS A 117 2.01 6.13 0.24
CA LYS A 117 2.23 4.68 0.12
C LYS A 117 0.97 3.95 -0.37
N ALA A 118 -0.22 4.40 0.00
CA ALA A 118 -1.47 3.84 -0.51
C ALA A 118 -1.63 4.07 -2.02
N LEU A 119 -1.33 5.27 -2.53
CA LEU A 119 -1.39 5.59 -3.96
C LEU A 119 -0.36 4.80 -4.79
N VAL A 120 0.87 4.63 -4.29
CA VAL A 120 1.88 3.78 -4.92
C VAL A 120 1.38 2.34 -5.03
N ASN A 121 0.88 1.78 -3.93
CA ASN A 121 0.39 0.40 -3.91
C ASN A 121 -0.86 0.22 -4.78
N LEU A 122 -1.75 1.22 -4.82
CA LEU A 122 -2.93 1.21 -5.67
C LEU A 122 -2.52 1.15 -7.15
N SER A 123 -1.54 1.96 -7.55
CA SER A 123 -0.99 1.96 -8.91
C SER A 123 -0.41 0.60 -9.30
N TYR A 124 0.37 -0.02 -8.40
CA TYR A 124 0.92 -1.36 -8.59
C TYR A 124 -0.17 -2.45 -8.70
N VAL A 125 -1.20 -2.39 -7.86
CA VAL A 125 -2.30 -3.37 -7.90
C VAL A 125 -3.05 -3.26 -9.23
N TYR A 126 -3.28 -2.05 -9.74
CA TYR A 126 -3.91 -1.88 -11.04
C TYR A 126 -3.07 -2.41 -12.20
N LEU A 127 -1.75 -2.20 -12.18
CA LEU A 127 -0.84 -2.86 -13.13
C LEU A 127 -0.98 -4.39 -13.07
N SER A 128 -0.98 -4.94 -11.86
CA SER A 128 -1.12 -6.38 -11.61
C SER A 128 -2.47 -6.94 -12.06
N MET A 129 -3.49 -6.09 -12.16
CA MET A 129 -4.82 -6.41 -12.67
C MET A 129 -5.00 -6.15 -14.17
N TYR A 130 -3.94 -5.71 -14.87
CA TYR A 130 -4.02 -5.28 -16.27
C TYR A 130 -4.98 -4.12 -16.52
N GLU A 131 -5.06 -3.19 -15.57
CA GLU A 131 -5.85 -1.96 -15.63
C GLU A 131 -4.93 -0.72 -15.78
N PRO A 132 -4.23 -0.56 -16.92
CA PRO A 132 -3.17 0.45 -17.06
C PRO A 132 -3.67 1.89 -16.92
N GLN A 133 -4.91 2.18 -17.32
CA GLN A 133 -5.48 3.52 -17.18
C GLN A 133 -5.68 3.92 -15.71
N LEU A 134 -6.14 2.98 -14.88
CA LEU A 134 -6.31 3.22 -13.44
C LEU A 134 -4.94 3.36 -12.75
N ALA A 135 -3.95 2.59 -13.17
CA ALA A 135 -2.58 2.74 -12.70
C ALA A 135 -2.00 4.14 -12.99
N ILE A 136 -2.18 4.63 -14.23
CA ILE A 136 -1.73 5.98 -14.64
C ILE A 136 -2.45 7.05 -13.81
N THR A 137 -3.76 6.94 -13.61
CA THR A 137 -4.53 7.91 -12.81
C THR A 137 -4.02 7.98 -11.37
N SER A 138 -3.85 6.85 -10.70
CA SER A 138 -3.35 6.82 -9.32
C SER A 138 -1.91 7.31 -9.20
N ALA A 139 -1.06 7.04 -10.19
CA ALA A 139 0.30 7.54 -10.22
C ALA A 139 0.36 9.07 -10.43
N LYS A 140 -0.51 9.62 -11.28
CA LYS A 140 -0.64 11.07 -11.48
C LYS A 140 -1.16 11.77 -10.22
N GLU A 141 -2.13 11.18 -9.53
CA GLU A 141 -2.64 11.68 -8.25
C GLU A 141 -1.51 11.76 -7.21
N LEU A 142 -0.65 10.74 -7.13
CA LEU A 142 0.52 10.77 -6.26
C LEU A 142 1.52 11.87 -6.64
N LEU A 143 1.86 11.99 -7.93
CA LEU A 143 2.82 12.98 -8.41
C LEU A 143 2.32 14.42 -8.29
N ALA A 144 1.00 14.62 -8.15
CA ALA A 144 0.41 15.93 -7.88
C ALA A 144 0.56 16.36 -6.40
N LEU A 145 0.95 15.46 -5.49
CA LEU A 145 1.15 15.80 -4.09
C LEU A 145 2.48 16.58 -3.92
N PRO A 146 2.47 17.77 -3.29
CA PRO A 146 3.69 18.56 -3.09
C PRO A 146 4.69 17.89 -2.13
N SER A 147 4.20 17.02 -1.25
CA SER A 147 4.98 16.24 -0.29
C SER A 147 5.49 14.91 -0.85
N CYS A 148 5.25 14.61 -2.13
CA CYS A 148 5.61 13.32 -2.72
C CYS A 148 7.11 13.06 -2.60
N SER A 149 7.49 12.01 -1.86
CA SER A 149 8.90 11.64 -1.72
C SER A 149 9.52 11.23 -3.07
N LYS A 150 10.84 11.36 -3.17
CA LYS A 150 11.60 10.96 -4.37
C LYS A 150 11.44 9.46 -4.65
N ALA A 151 11.51 8.61 -3.63
CA ALA A 151 11.30 7.18 -3.77
C ALA A 151 9.90 6.84 -4.31
N ASN A 152 8.85 7.48 -3.78
CA ASN A 152 7.48 7.29 -4.26
C ASN A 152 7.29 7.85 -5.69
N SER A 153 7.92 8.98 -5.99
CA SER A 153 7.92 9.60 -7.32
C SER A 153 8.56 8.71 -8.38
N PHE A 154 9.70 8.08 -8.06
CA PHE A 154 10.34 7.09 -8.93
C PHE A 154 9.41 5.93 -9.25
N LEU A 155 8.72 5.39 -8.23
CA LEU A 155 7.77 4.30 -8.43
C LEU A 155 6.57 4.71 -9.28
N ALA A 156 5.93 5.85 -9.00
CA ALA A 156 4.80 6.32 -9.81
C ALA A 156 5.18 6.54 -11.27
N ARG A 157 6.36 7.11 -11.55
CA ARG A 157 6.85 7.29 -12.92
C ARG A 157 7.16 5.96 -13.59
N SER A 158 7.79 5.03 -12.88
CA SER A 158 8.08 3.68 -13.39
C SER A 158 6.80 2.93 -13.74
N TYR A 159 5.80 2.96 -12.84
CA TYR A 159 4.50 2.34 -13.07
C TYR A 159 3.69 3.04 -14.18
N THR A 160 3.81 4.35 -14.31
CA THR A 160 3.22 5.09 -15.44
C THR A 160 3.85 4.66 -16.76
N ALA A 161 5.17 4.57 -16.84
CA ALA A 161 5.87 4.12 -18.03
C ALA A 161 5.50 2.68 -18.40
N GLU A 162 5.42 1.77 -17.43
CA GLU A 162 4.97 0.39 -17.64
C GLU A 162 3.53 0.34 -18.17
N ALA A 163 2.61 1.07 -17.55
CA ALA A 163 1.22 1.15 -18.01
C ALA A 163 1.10 1.73 -19.43
N LEU A 164 1.91 2.73 -19.77
CA LEU A 164 1.95 3.31 -21.12
C LEU A 164 2.50 2.31 -22.14
N CYS A 165 3.52 1.51 -21.76
CA CYS A 165 4.00 0.40 -22.59
C CYS A 165 2.91 -0.66 -22.83
N MET A 166 2.11 -1.02 -21.81
CA MET A 166 0.96 -1.92 -21.97
C MET A 166 -0.09 -1.37 -22.95
N LEU A 167 -0.21 -0.04 -23.03
CA LEU A 167 -1.08 0.66 -23.98
C LEU A 167 -0.43 0.90 -25.34
N SER A 168 0.78 0.37 -25.60
CA SER A 168 1.57 0.63 -26.83
C SER A 168 1.93 2.10 -27.05
N ARG A 169 2.04 2.89 -25.97
CA ARG A 169 2.35 4.34 -25.98
C ARG A 169 3.80 4.58 -25.54
N ALA A 170 4.76 3.97 -26.25
CA ALA A 170 6.17 3.97 -25.87
C ALA A 170 6.82 5.38 -25.89
N SER A 171 6.37 6.28 -26.77
CA SER A 171 6.84 7.67 -26.79
C SER A 171 6.51 8.38 -25.48
N GLU A 172 5.25 8.30 -25.05
CA GLU A 172 4.80 8.88 -23.78
C GLU A 172 5.45 8.20 -22.57
N ALA A 173 5.73 6.89 -22.64
CA ALA A 173 6.46 6.20 -21.59
C ALA A 173 7.88 6.78 -21.42
N THR A 174 8.53 7.10 -22.54
CA THR A 174 9.86 7.72 -22.54
C THR A 174 9.80 9.12 -21.95
N GLU A 175 8.79 9.92 -22.32
CA GLU A 175 8.56 11.25 -21.76
C GLU A 175 8.25 11.20 -20.26
N ALA A 176 7.44 10.24 -19.80
CA ALA A 176 7.12 10.07 -18.40
C ALA A 176 8.37 9.84 -17.54
N LEU A 177 9.35 9.10 -18.07
CA LEU A 177 10.64 8.92 -17.43
C LEU A 177 11.52 10.18 -17.55
N GLN A 178 11.64 10.76 -18.75
CA GLN A 178 12.52 11.92 -18.98
C GLN A 178 12.01 13.23 -18.38
N SER A 179 10.73 13.27 -17.96
CA SER A 179 10.09 14.45 -17.36
C SER A 179 10.82 14.98 -16.12
N GLU A 180 11.63 14.16 -15.46
CA GLU A 180 12.52 14.61 -14.39
C GLU A 180 13.99 14.47 -14.77
N ARG A 181 14.76 15.54 -14.54
CA ARG A 181 16.21 15.57 -14.69
C ARG A 181 16.98 14.60 -13.78
N ASP A 182 16.38 14.12 -12.69
CA ASP A 182 17.09 13.35 -11.66
C ASP A 182 16.41 12.01 -11.31
N LEU A 183 15.95 11.28 -12.33
CA LEU A 183 15.43 9.93 -12.13
C LEU A 183 16.42 8.99 -11.43
N ILE A 184 17.72 9.14 -11.71
CA ILE A 184 18.76 8.27 -11.15
C ILE A 184 18.85 8.47 -9.64
N ALA A 185 18.92 9.71 -9.14
CA ALA A 185 18.98 9.90 -7.68
C ALA A 185 17.70 9.45 -6.98
N MET A 186 16.52 9.58 -7.62
CA MET A 186 15.30 9.01 -7.04
C MET A 186 15.35 7.48 -6.97
N ALA A 187 15.89 6.81 -7.99
CA ALA A 187 16.07 5.36 -7.99
C ALA A 187 17.05 4.93 -6.89
N GLU A 188 18.14 5.67 -6.69
CA GLU A 188 19.09 5.44 -5.59
C GLU A 188 18.44 5.64 -4.22
N GLU A 189 17.58 6.65 -4.09
CA GLU A 189 16.83 6.89 -2.86
C GLU A 189 15.86 5.78 -2.55
N TYR A 190 15.13 5.32 -3.56
CA TYR A 190 14.29 4.14 -3.44
C TYR A 190 15.09 2.89 -3.03
N ALA A 191 16.22 2.63 -3.69
CA ALA A 191 17.08 1.48 -3.38
C ALA A 191 17.63 1.54 -1.94
N ARG A 192 17.97 2.74 -1.47
CA ARG A 192 18.41 2.96 -0.09
C ARG A 192 17.29 2.72 0.92
N GLU A 193 16.08 3.22 0.68
CA GLU A 193 14.93 2.93 1.53
C GLU A 193 14.63 1.42 1.59
N ALA A 194 14.70 0.74 0.45
CA ALA A 194 14.45 -0.69 0.36
C ALA A 194 15.51 -1.50 1.14
N SER A 195 16.80 -1.16 1.02
CA SER A 195 17.87 -1.86 1.74
C SER A 195 17.79 -1.69 3.25
N ILE A 196 17.38 -0.50 3.72
CA ILE A 196 17.13 -0.23 5.13
C ILE A 196 15.93 -1.06 5.62
N GLN A 197 14.83 -1.12 4.86
CA GLN A 197 13.68 -1.93 5.25
C GLN A 197 14.03 -3.43 5.31
N GLU A 198 14.83 -3.91 4.36
CA GLU A 198 15.26 -5.30 4.34
C GLU A 198 16.19 -5.62 5.52
N SER A 199 17.15 -4.73 5.83
CA SER A 199 18.05 -4.93 6.97
C SER A 199 17.30 -4.93 8.30
N VAL A 200 16.33 -4.02 8.49
CA VAL A 200 15.45 -4.02 9.67
C VAL A 200 14.63 -5.30 9.73
N THR A 201 13.98 -5.70 8.64
CA THR A 201 13.15 -6.91 8.60
C THR A 201 13.98 -8.16 8.92
N ARG A 202 15.20 -8.25 8.39
CA ARG A 202 16.13 -9.34 8.66
C ARG A 202 16.55 -9.35 10.13
N ALA A 203 16.97 -8.21 10.66
CA ALA A 203 17.44 -8.07 12.04
C ALA A 203 16.32 -8.43 13.04
N VAL A 204 15.11 -7.88 12.87
CA VAL A 204 13.94 -8.18 13.71
C VAL A 204 13.56 -9.67 13.65
N ARG A 205 13.69 -10.31 12.49
CA ARG A 205 13.39 -11.74 12.33
C ARG A 205 14.43 -12.65 12.99
N GLU A 206 15.71 -12.31 12.86
CA GLU A 206 16.81 -13.14 13.36
C GLU A 206 16.97 -13.00 14.86
N ASN A 207 16.84 -11.78 15.39
CA ASN A 207 16.92 -11.56 16.82
C ASN A 207 16.17 -10.27 17.23
N PRO A 208 14.90 -10.36 17.62
CA PRO A 208 14.05 -9.19 17.86
C PRO A 208 14.51 -8.31 19.03
N ASN A 209 15.26 -8.87 19.99
CA ASN A 209 15.73 -8.17 21.19
C ASN A 209 17.23 -7.87 21.17
N CYS A 210 17.95 -8.13 20.07
CA CYS A 210 19.38 -7.78 20.03
C CYS A 210 19.59 -6.28 19.81
N ARG A 211 20.71 -5.79 20.34
CA ARG A 211 21.08 -4.38 20.28
C ARG A 211 21.13 -3.85 18.85
N GLU A 212 21.69 -4.61 17.90
CA GLU A 212 21.76 -4.17 16.49
C GLU A 212 20.37 -4.05 15.83
N SER A 213 19.44 -4.96 16.14
CA SER A 213 18.05 -4.89 15.66
C SER A 213 17.34 -3.66 16.19
N LEU A 214 17.54 -3.35 17.48
CA LEU A 214 16.96 -2.19 18.14
C LEU A 214 17.59 -0.88 17.62
N GLU A 215 18.89 -0.84 17.37
CA GLU A 215 19.59 0.31 16.77
C GLU A 215 19.11 0.59 15.34
N LEU A 216 18.94 -0.45 14.51
CA LEU A 216 18.38 -0.31 13.15
C LEU A 216 16.92 0.17 13.19
N LEU A 217 16.11 -0.36 14.10
CA LEU A 217 14.73 0.08 14.29
C LEU A 217 14.67 1.55 14.74
N VAL A 218 15.51 1.94 15.70
CA VAL A 218 15.65 3.33 16.18
C VAL A 218 16.09 4.27 15.06
N TYR A 219 17.08 3.88 14.26
CA TYR A 219 17.52 4.67 13.10
C TYR A 219 16.36 4.94 12.13
N VAL A 220 15.55 3.92 11.82
CA VAL A 220 14.37 4.09 10.96
C VAL A 220 13.32 4.98 11.60
N LEU A 221 13.04 4.82 12.90
CA LEU A 221 12.08 5.67 13.61
C LEU A 221 12.52 7.13 13.64
N LEU A 222 13.82 7.39 13.85
CA LEU A 222 14.37 8.74 13.78
C LEU A 222 14.28 9.34 12.38
N LYS A 223 14.57 8.54 11.33
CA LYS A 223 14.41 8.97 9.93
C LYS A 223 12.95 9.25 9.56
N LYS A 224 12.00 8.56 10.18
CA LYS A 224 10.56 8.82 10.02
C LYS A 224 10.04 10.00 10.85
N GLY A 225 10.88 10.64 11.66
CA GLY A 225 10.44 11.70 12.59
C GLY A 225 9.74 11.19 13.86
N ASP A 226 9.59 9.87 14.01
CA ASP A 226 8.96 9.17 15.12
C ASP A 226 9.87 9.11 16.38
N THR A 227 10.39 10.27 16.81
CA THR A 227 11.36 10.41 17.91
C THR A 227 10.83 9.83 19.23
N LYS A 228 9.52 9.94 19.51
CA LYS A 228 8.87 9.36 20.69
C LYS A 228 8.93 7.83 20.71
N LYS A 229 8.69 7.18 19.57
CA LYS A 229 8.77 5.72 19.45
C LYS A 229 10.22 5.26 19.52
N ALA A 230 11.14 5.99 18.88
CA ALA A 230 12.58 5.73 19.00
C ALA A 230 13.04 5.75 20.46
N LEU A 231 12.60 6.74 21.24
CA LEU A 231 12.87 6.84 22.68
C LEU A 231 12.24 5.70 23.48
N ARG A 232 11.02 5.27 23.14
CA ARG A 232 10.37 4.12 23.80
C ARG A 232 11.16 2.83 23.58
N VAL A 233 11.55 2.56 22.33
CA VAL A 233 12.36 1.38 21.97
C VAL A 233 13.70 1.42 22.71
N LEU A 234 14.36 2.57 22.80
CA LEU A 234 15.59 2.73 23.58
C LEU A 234 15.39 2.48 25.08
N LYS A 235 14.25 2.92 25.64
CA LYS A 235 13.93 2.73 27.05
C LYS A 235 13.62 1.27 27.38
N GLU A 236 12.87 0.58 26.52
CA GLU A 236 12.60 -0.86 26.65
C GLU A 236 13.88 -1.68 26.50
N ALA A 237 14.77 -1.30 25.57
CA ALA A 237 16.08 -1.90 25.40
C ALA A 237 16.95 -1.78 26.66
N GLN A 238 16.89 -0.64 27.36
CA GLN A 238 17.62 -0.39 28.61
C GLN A 238 17.08 -1.18 29.82
N VAL A 239 15.79 -1.52 29.83
CA VAL A 239 15.15 -2.28 30.93
C VAL A 239 15.41 -3.79 30.81
N THR A 240 15.84 -4.27 29.65
CA THR A 240 16.05 -5.70 29.36
C THR A 240 17.52 -6.13 29.54
N GLN A 241 18.41 -5.23 29.95
CA GLN A 241 19.80 -5.51 30.36
C GLN A 241 19.93 -5.57 31.89
#